data_AF-A0A5S9MEB9-F1
#
_entry.id   AF-A0A5S9MEB9-F1
#
_cell.length_a   1.000
_cell.length_b   1.000
_cell.length_c   1.000
_cell.angle_alpha   90.00
_cell.angle_beta   90.00
_cell.angle_gamma   90.00
#
_symmetry.space_group_name_H-M   'P 1'
#
loop_
_entity.id
_entity.type
_entity.pdbx_description
1 polymer ?
#
loop_
_entity_poly.entity_id
_entity_poly.type
_entity_poly.pdbx_seq_one_letter_code
_entity_poly.pdbx_strand_id
1 'polypeptide(L)'
;MHISFFLLEVEGIPKKDEISNDEEPANVKVDIKSLAEILQEDALFLEYDEKTRNKIRSSFFRLPPIYTGESQDYNKATADTARKTTEEQVFQPERMIITGKLNTLFLPDLDLWHVRLILNGPDFRDPLEIAKVLTPFIQAGAVSPNDLRDLAGRILGKTLEEWPEEEYHRPIEAKPKASTSFLDTVLQKSAGTNNELVSILKDLRDELEEIRK
;
A
#
# COMPACT_ATOMS: atom_id res chain seq x y z
N MET A 1 9.02 -60.02 -29.01
CA MET A 1 7.68 -59.42 -28.84
C MET A 1 6.80 -60.48 -28.20
N HIS A 2 6.68 -60.48 -26.87
CA HIS A 2 5.85 -61.44 -26.14
C HIS A 2 4.45 -60.86 -26.01
N ILE A 3 3.49 -61.46 -26.71
CA ILE A 3 2.08 -61.10 -26.62
C ILE A 3 1.50 -61.99 -25.52
N SER A 4 1.11 -61.38 -24.40
CA SER A 4 0.47 -62.06 -23.27
C SER A 4 -1.04 -61.88 -23.40
N PHE A 5 -1.78 -62.97 -23.48
CA PHE A 5 -3.25 -62.96 -23.54
C PHE A 5 -3.82 -63.34 -22.17
N PHE A 6 -4.85 -62.62 -21.74
CA PHE A 6 -5.60 -62.91 -20.52
C PHE A 6 -6.91 -63.57 -20.90
N LEU A 7 -7.07 -64.85 -20.55
CA LEU A 7 -8.29 -65.62 -20.78
C LEU A 7 -9.13 -65.57 -19.51
N LEU A 8 -10.40 -65.16 -19.63
CA LEU A 8 -11.37 -65.09 -18.54
C LEU A 8 -12.52 -66.03 -18.87
N GLU A 9 -12.62 -67.14 -18.13
CA GLU A 9 -13.76 -68.04 -18.18
C GLU A 9 -14.72 -67.64 -17.06
N VAL A 10 -15.96 -67.33 -17.45
CA VAL A 10 -17.00 -66.90 -16.51
C VAL A 10 -18.20 -67.84 -16.71
N GLU A 11 -18.50 -68.63 -15.70
CA GLU A 11 -19.62 -69.55 -15.68
C GLU A 11 -20.76 -68.96 -14.84
N GLY A 12 -21.93 -68.80 -15.45
CA GLY A 12 -23.14 -68.41 -14.74
C GLY A 12 -23.76 -69.61 -14.05
N ILE A 13 -23.98 -69.53 -12.74
CA ILE A 13 -24.66 -70.60 -11.99
C ILE A 13 -26.11 -70.68 -12.52
N PRO A 14 -26.54 -71.82 -13.10
CA PRO A 14 -27.90 -71.96 -13.61
C PRO A 14 -28.88 -71.96 -12.43
N LYS A 15 -29.88 -71.07 -12.48
CA LYS A 15 -31.04 -71.16 -11.59
C LYS A 15 -31.95 -72.26 -12.13
N LYS A 16 -32.19 -73.29 -11.32
CA LYS A 16 -33.25 -74.27 -11.59
C LYS A 16 -34.60 -73.61 -11.36
N ASP A 17 -35.36 -73.42 -12.42
CA ASP A 17 -36.81 -73.21 -12.32
C ASP A 17 -37.49 -74.59 -12.26
N GLU A 18 -38.30 -74.81 -11.21
CA GLU A 18 -38.80 -76.12 -10.77
C GLU A 18 -39.85 -76.78 -11.71
N ILE A 19 -40.07 -76.27 -12.93
CA ILE A 19 -41.23 -76.64 -13.76
C ILE A 19 -40.87 -77.03 -15.21
N SER A 20 -39.61 -76.89 -15.67
CA SER A 20 -39.23 -77.30 -17.03
C SER A 20 -37.75 -77.73 -17.09
N ASN A 21 -37.48 -78.95 -17.58
CA ASN A 21 -36.11 -79.48 -17.79
C ASN A 21 -35.48 -78.90 -19.06
N ASP A 22 -35.35 -77.58 -19.17
CA ASP A 22 -34.48 -76.95 -20.16
C ASP A 22 -33.51 -76.01 -19.44
N GLU A 23 -32.22 -76.24 -19.63
CA GLU A 23 -31.15 -75.45 -19.01
C GLU A 23 -30.86 -74.22 -19.88
N GLU A 24 -31.46 -73.08 -19.55
CA GLU A 24 -31.06 -71.81 -20.15
C GLU A 24 -29.83 -71.24 -19.40
N PRO A 25 -28.71 -70.96 -20.09
CA PRO A 25 -27.54 -70.41 -19.45
C PRO A 25 -27.81 -68.99 -18.94
N ALA A 26 -27.54 -68.73 -17.66
CA ALA A 26 -27.69 -67.42 -17.06
C ALA A 26 -26.70 -66.42 -17.71
N ASN A 27 -27.23 -65.38 -18.36
CA ASN A 27 -26.41 -64.32 -18.97
C ASN A 27 -25.60 -63.58 -17.91
N VAL A 28 -24.29 -63.84 -17.83
CA VAL A 28 -23.37 -63.12 -16.94
C VAL A 28 -22.93 -61.82 -17.60
N LYS A 29 -23.19 -60.68 -16.95
CA LYS A 29 -22.68 -59.37 -17.38
C LYS A 29 -21.31 -59.12 -16.74
N VAL A 30 -20.30 -58.93 -17.57
CA VAL A 30 -18.94 -58.60 -17.15
C VAL A 30 -18.70 -57.11 -17.45
N ASP A 31 -18.44 -56.31 -16.42
CA ASP A 31 -18.04 -54.90 -16.56
C ASP A 31 -16.52 -54.78 -16.34
N ILE A 32 -15.80 -54.43 -17.41
CA ILE A 32 -14.36 -54.19 -17.35
C ILE A 32 -14.14 -52.69 -17.10
N LYS A 33 -13.78 -52.33 -15.87
CA LYS A 33 -13.36 -50.96 -15.52
C LYS A 33 -11.86 -50.81 -15.69
N SER A 34 -11.44 -49.75 -16.39
CA SER A 34 -10.03 -49.43 -16.56
C SER A 34 -9.42 -48.98 -15.22
N LEU A 35 -8.37 -49.67 -14.77
CA LEU A 35 -7.60 -49.27 -13.58
C LEU A 35 -6.73 -48.02 -13.84
N ALA A 36 -6.53 -47.63 -15.09
CA ALA A 36 -5.72 -46.46 -15.44
C ALA A 36 -6.37 -45.14 -14.98
N GLU A 37 -7.69 -45.12 -14.79
CA GLU A 37 -8.43 -43.97 -14.25
C GLU A 37 -8.26 -43.81 -12.73
N ILE A 38 -7.75 -44.86 -12.05
CA ILE A 38 -7.36 -44.85 -10.62
C ILE A 38 -5.88 -44.48 -10.46
N LEU A 39 -5.13 -44.36 -11.56
CA LEU A 39 -3.75 -43.87 -11.51
C LEU A 39 -3.80 -42.40 -11.10
N GLN A 40 -3.37 -42.12 -9.86
CA GLN A 40 -3.28 -40.78 -9.31
C GLN A 40 -2.63 -39.83 -10.31
N GLU A 41 -3.30 -38.71 -10.56
CA GLU A 41 -2.81 -37.67 -11.47
C GLU A 41 -1.38 -37.25 -11.08
N ASP A 42 -0.56 -36.96 -12.09
CA ASP A 42 0.78 -36.43 -11.88
C ASP A 42 0.72 -35.19 -10.97
N ALA A 43 1.64 -35.12 -9.99
CA ALA A 43 1.82 -33.99 -9.08
C ALA A 43 0.95 -33.91 -7.80
N LEU A 44 0.70 -35.08 -7.17
CA LEU A 44 0.00 -35.24 -5.87
C LEU A 44 0.51 -34.32 -4.71
N PHE A 45 1.76 -33.86 -4.78
CA PHE A 45 2.40 -33.09 -3.70
C PHE A 45 2.47 -31.58 -3.95
N LEU A 46 1.99 -31.06 -5.09
CA LEU A 46 2.07 -29.62 -5.38
C LEU A 46 1.36 -28.79 -4.31
N GLU A 47 0.14 -29.18 -3.93
CA GLU A 47 -0.60 -28.45 -2.89
C GLU A 47 0.07 -28.55 -1.52
N TYR A 48 0.69 -29.69 -1.21
CA TYR A 48 1.39 -29.88 0.06
C TYR A 48 2.64 -28.99 0.13
N ASP A 49 3.41 -28.93 -0.96
CA ASP A 49 4.59 -28.09 -1.06
C ASP A 49 4.22 -26.61 -1.00
N GLU A 50 3.13 -26.20 -1.66
CA GLU A 50 2.62 -24.84 -1.60
C GLU A 50 2.16 -24.47 -0.17
N LYS A 51 1.40 -25.34 0.50
CA LYS A 51 0.99 -25.13 1.90
C LYS A 51 2.18 -25.08 2.84
N THR A 52 3.20 -25.91 2.60
CA THR A 52 4.43 -25.93 3.41
C THR A 52 5.23 -24.65 3.21
N ARG A 53 5.34 -24.16 1.98
CA ARG A 53 5.99 -22.88 1.66
C ARG A 53 5.27 -21.71 2.32
N ASN A 54 3.93 -21.68 2.21
CA ASN A 54 3.09 -20.68 2.86
C ASN A 54 3.25 -20.70 4.38
N LYS A 55 3.33 -21.89 4.99
CA LYS A 55 3.56 -22.07 6.43
C LYS A 55 4.93 -21.58 6.86
N ILE A 56 6.00 -21.94 6.14
CA ILE A 56 7.36 -21.49 6.46
C ILE A 56 7.46 -19.97 6.36
N ARG A 57 6.94 -19.38 5.28
CA ARG A 57 6.95 -17.94 5.07
C ARG A 57 6.23 -17.18 6.18
N SER A 58 4.99 -17.58 6.49
CA SER A 58 4.15 -16.89 7.47
C SER A 58 4.57 -17.13 8.91
N SER A 59 4.94 -18.36 9.27
CA SER A 59 5.17 -18.75 10.66
C SER A 59 6.60 -18.45 11.12
N PHE A 60 7.59 -18.67 10.25
CA PHE A 60 9.01 -18.45 10.60
C PHE A 60 9.45 -17.03 10.28
N PHE A 61 9.27 -16.60 9.02
CA PHE A 61 9.74 -15.28 8.58
C PHE A 61 8.73 -14.15 8.80
N ARG A 62 7.45 -14.48 9.01
CA ARG A 62 6.35 -13.51 9.15
C ARG A 62 6.27 -12.54 7.98
N LEU A 63 6.65 -13.01 6.79
CA LEU A 63 6.68 -12.21 5.58
C LEU A 63 5.38 -12.38 4.78
N PRO A 64 4.82 -11.28 4.23
CA PRO A 64 3.78 -11.35 3.22
C PRO A 64 4.27 -12.02 1.92
N PRO A 65 3.36 -12.62 1.11
CA PRO A 65 3.69 -13.30 -0.14
C PRO A 65 4.38 -12.43 -1.19
N ILE A 66 4.22 -11.11 -1.09
CA ILE A 66 4.86 -10.15 -1.99
C ILE A 66 6.39 -10.17 -1.91
N TYR A 67 6.99 -10.57 -0.78
CA TYR A 67 8.45 -10.63 -0.62
C TYR A 67 9.07 -11.88 -1.23
N THR A 68 8.30 -12.95 -1.37
CA THR A 68 8.75 -14.21 -1.97
C THR A 68 8.40 -14.33 -3.45
N GLY A 69 7.75 -13.32 -4.04
CA GLY A 69 7.27 -13.36 -5.43
C GLY A 69 6.12 -14.35 -5.66
N GLU A 70 5.43 -14.76 -4.59
CA GLU A 70 4.33 -15.74 -4.66
C GLU A 70 2.95 -15.06 -4.73
N SER A 71 2.90 -13.74 -4.52
CA SER A 71 1.65 -12.99 -4.59
C SER A 71 1.23 -12.82 -6.05
N GLN A 72 0.02 -13.24 -6.40
CA GLN A 72 -0.59 -12.95 -7.70
C GLN A 72 -1.34 -11.60 -7.69
N ASP A 73 -1.66 -11.07 -6.51
CA ASP A 73 -2.38 -9.80 -6.35
C ASP A 73 -1.42 -8.61 -6.25
N TYR A 74 -1.23 -7.93 -7.39
CA TYR A 74 -0.33 -6.78 -7.54
C TYR A 74 -1.08 -5.44 -7.47
N ASN A 75 -1.64 -5.07 -6.32
CA ASN A 75 -2.09 -3.68 -6.10
C ASN A 75 -1.03 -2.90 -5.33
N LYS A 76 -0.72 -1.66 -5.76
CA LYS A 76 0.19 -0.74 -5.07
C LYS A 76 -0.20 -0.55 -3.60
N ALA A 77 -1.49 -0.32 -3.33
CA ALA A 77 -1.98 -0.09 -1.97
C ALA A 77 -1.75 -1.31 -1.05
N THR A 78 -1.97 -2.52 -1.56
CA THR A 78 -1.71 -3.77 -0.83
C THR A 78 -0.22 -3.97 -0.61
N ALA A 79 0.61 -3.68 -1.62
CA ALA A 79 2.06 -3.79 -1.52
C ALA A 79 2.64 -2.81 -0.49
N ASP A 80 2.19 -1.56 -0.49
CA ASP A 80 2.66 -0.54 0.46
C ASP A 80 2.23 -0.89 1.90
N THR A 81 0.99 -1.37 2.08
CA THR A 81 0.49 -1.84 3.39
C THR A 81 1.28 -3.04 3.89
N ALA A 82 1.53 -4.02 3.03
CA ALA A 82 2.31 -5.19 3.36
C ALA A 82 3.77 -4.83 3.70
N ARG A 83 4.40 -3.91 2.94
CA ARG A 83 5.74 -3.39 3.23
C ARG A 83 5.81 -2.71 4.60
N LYS A 84 4.87 -1.79 4.88
CA LYS A 84 4.79 -1.07 6.16
C LYS A 84 4.60 -2.04 7.33
N THR A 85 3.66 -2.97 7.21
CA THR A 85 3.37 -3.96 8.26
C THR A 85 4.59 -4.83 8.55
N THR A 86 5.29 -5.27 7.50
CA THR A 86 6.48 -6.12 7.64
C THR A 86 7.64 -5.37 8.26
N GLU A 87 7.83 -4.09 7.89
CA GLU A 87 8.84 -3.26 8.56
C GLU A 87 8.55 -3.16 10.06
N GLU A 88 7.34 -2.77 10.43
CA GLU A 88 6.97 -2.53 11.84
C GLU A 88 7.03 -3.81 12.68
N GLN A 89 6.59 -4.94 12.14
CA GLN A 89 6.45 -6.19 12.90
C GLN A 89 7.67 -7.11 12.87
N VAL A 90 8.48 -7.03 11.82
CA VAL A 90 9.61 -7.96 11.59
C VAL A 90 10.94 -7.23 11.52
N PHE A 91 11.09 -6.27 10.60
CA PHE A 91 12.42 -5.69 10.38
C PHE A 91 12.85 -4.73 11.48
N GLN A 92 11.95 -3.90 12.02
CA GLN A 92 12.26 -2.99 13.11
C GLN A 92 12.76 -3.72 14.38
N PRO A 93 12.06 -4.75 14.90
CA PRO A 93 12.56 -5.49 16.07
C PRO A 93 13.85 -6.25 15.78
N GLU A 94 13.98 -6.91 14.62
CA GLU A 94 15.22 -7.59 14.23
C GLU A 94 16.40 -6.61 14.14
N ARG A 95 16.16 -5.41 13.57
CA ARG A 95 17.15 -4.34 13.49
C ARG A 95 17.59 -3.85 14.86
N MET A 96 16.68 -3.74 15.82
CA MET A 96 17.00 -3.40 17.21
C MET A 96 17.85 -4.48 17.88
N ILE A 97 17.55 -5.76 17.64
CA ILE A 97 18.33 -6.89 18.17
C ILE A 97 19.75 -6.87 17.59
N ILE A 98 19.89 -6.70 16.28
CA ILE A 98 21.19 -6.60 15.60
C ILE A 98 21.97 -5.39 16.15
N THR A 99 21.32 -4.23 16.20
CA THR A 99 21.92 -2.99 16.72
C THR A 99 22.37 -3.16 18.17
N GLY A 100 21.58 -3.84 19.01
CA GLY A 100 21.94 -4.17 20.38
C GLY A 100 23.19 -5.04 20.44
N LYS A 101 23.27 -6.11 19.62
CA LYS A 101 24.47 -6.95 19.53
C LYS A 101 25.70 -6.15 19.07
N LEU A 102 25.54 -5.28 18.07
CA LEU A 102 26.63 -4.43 17.58
C LEU A 102 27.11 -3.47 18.67
N ASN A 103 26.20 -2.82 19.39
CA ASN A 103 26.54 -1.91 20.47
C ASN A 103 27.25 -2.62 21.62
N THR A 104 26.80 -3.82 22.00
CA THR A 104 27.43 -4.59 23.09
C THR A 104 28.79 -5.17 22.71
N LEU A 105 29.01 -5.52 21.44
CA LEU A 105 30.27 -6.13 21.00
C LEU A 105 31.32 -5.08 20.58
N PHE A 106 30.94 -4.07 19.80
CA PHE A 106 31.90 -3.14 19.21
C PHE A 106 32.23 -1.94 20.11
N LEU A 107 31.23 -1.36 20.80
CA LEU A 107 31.46 -0.11 21.55
C LEU A 107 32.42 -0.28 22.74
N PRO A 108 32.37 -1.40 23.52
CA PRO A 108 33.33 -1.61 24.60
C PRO A 108 34.75 -1.80 24.09
N ASP A 109 34.93 -2.54 22.98
CA ASP A 109 36.24 -2.80 22.38
C ASP A 109 36.88 -1.53 21.78
N LEU A 110 36.07 -0.52 21.45
CA LEU A 110 36.49 0.77 20.89
C LEU A 110 36.60 1.88 21.95
N ASP A 111 36.39 1.59 23.25
CA ASP A 111 36.37 2.58 24.34
C ASP A 111 35.37 3.74 24.13
N LEU A 112 34.24 3.47 23.46
CA LEU A 112 33.20 4.47 23.17
C LEU A 112 32.03 4.37 24.17
N TRP A 113 32.00 5.28 25.14
CA TRP A 113 31.04 5.21 26.26
C TRP A 113 29.74 6.01 26.07
N HIS A 114 29.69 6.95 25.10
CA HIS A 114 28.56 7.87 24.90
C HIS A 114 27.96 7.81 23.49
N VAL A 115 28.29 6.78 22.72
CA VAL A 115 27.83 6.60 21.34
C VAL A 115 26.87 5.43 21.28
N ARG A 116 25.80 5.56 20.49
CA ARG A 116 24.90 4.45 20.16
C ARG A 116 24.87 4.31 18.65
N LEU A 117 25.25 3.14 18.15
CA LEU A 117 25.00 2.80 16.75
C LEU A 117 23.50 2.55 16.60
N ILE A 118 22.91 3.10 15.54
CA ILE A 118 21.52 2.87 15.15
C ILE A 118 21.52 2.59 13.66
N LEU A 119 20.91 1.48 13.27
CA LEU A 119 20.62 1.22 11.87
C LEU A 119 19.33 1.95 11.50
N ASN A 120 19.41 2.85 10.52
CA ASN A 120 18.24 3.56 10.03
C ASN A 120 17.39 2.64 9.15
N GLY A 121 16.07 2.73 9.29
CA GLY A 121 15.10 2.05 8.45
C GLY A 121 14.70 2.88 7.24
N PRO A 122 14.04 2.27 6.24
CA PRO A 122 13.42 3.00 5.14
C PRO A 122 12.26 3.89 5.63
N ASP A 123 12.10 5.07 5.01
CA ASP A 123 10.95 5.94 5.25
C ASP A 123 9.79 5.55 4.33
N PHE A 124 8.64 5.20 4.93
CA PHE A 124 7.42 4.79 4.22
C PHE A 124 6.36 5.89 4.14
N ARG A 125 6.68 7.12 4.55
CA ARG A 125 5.72 8.22 4.56
C ARG A 125 5.43 8.70 3.14
N ASP A 126 4.15 8.86 2.80
CA ASP A 126 3.73 9.43 1.52
C ASP A 126 3.91 10.96 1.54
N PRO A 127 4.69 11.56 0.62
CA PRO A 127 4.82 13.02 0.53
C PRO A 127 3.47 13.74 0.35
N LEU A 128 2.47 13.09 -0.25
CA LEU A 128 1.16 13.68 -0.44
C LEU A 128 0.39 13.82 0.88
N GLU A 129 0.48 12.83 1.76
CA GLU A 129 -0.12 12.89 3.10
C GLU A 129 0.53 13.97 3.95
N ILE A 130 1.86 14.08 3.87
CA ILE A 130 2.61 15.13 4.55
C ILE A 130 2.15 16.52 4.08
N ALA A 131 2.04 16.75 2.77
CA ALA A 131 1.60 18.03 2.23
C ALA A 131 0.18 18.42 2.70
N LYS A 132 -0.73 17.44 2.79
CA LYS A 132 -2.10 17.65 3.30
C LYS A 132 -2.10 18.07 4.77
N VAL A 133 -1.29 17.41 5.60
CA VAL A 133 -1.16 17.74 7.03
C VAL A 133 -0.49 19.09 7.21
N LEU A 134 0.50 19.42 6.38
CA LEU A 134 1.31 20.63 6.51
C LEU A 134 0.57 21.90 6.06
N THR A 135 -0.31 21.79 5.07
CA THR A 135 -1.11 22.91 4.54
C THR A 135 -1.83 23.73 5.64
N PRO A 136 -2.62 23.14 6.56
CA PRO A 136 -3.27 23.90 7.63
C PRO A 136 -2.27 24.51 8.63
N PHE A 137 -1.13 23.85 8.91
CA PHE A 137 -0.11 24.40 9.80
C PHE A 137 0.62 25.60 9.19
N ILE A 138 0.88 25.57 7.89
CA ILE A 138 1.42 26.72 7.15
C ILE A 138 0.40 27.86 7.15
N GLN A 139 -0.88 27.57 6.92
CA GLN A 139 -1.95 28.59 6.94
C GLN A 139 -2.14 29.22 8.32
N ALA A 140 -1.95 28.45 9.39
CA ALA A 140 -1.97 28.94 10.76
C ALA A 140 -0.72 29.73 11.16
N GLY A 141 0.31 29.79 10.29
CA GLY A 141 1.58 30.45 10.60
C GLY A 141 2.32 29.78 11.76
N ALA A 142 2.18 28.46 11.92
CA ALA A 142 2.78 27.71 13.04
C ALA A 142 4.12 27.06 12.69
N VAL A 143 4.57 27.14 11.43
CA VAL A 143 5.76 26.44 10.92
C VAL A 143 6.79 27.44 10.44
N SER A 144 8.06 27.26 10.83
CA SER A 144 9.15 28.08 10.32
C SER A 144 9.57 27.65 8.92
N PRO A 145 10.03 28.57 8.04
CA PRO A 145 10.58 28.22 6.75
C PRO A 145 11.76 27.23 6.80
N ASN A 146 12.58 27.29 7.85
CA ASN A 146 13.68 26.34 8.05
C ASN A 146 13.17 24.92 8.38
N ASP A 147 12.10 24.77 9.16
CA ASP A 147 11.50 23.44 9.43
C ASP A 147 10.92 22.81 8.16
N LEU A 148 10.35 23.62 7.27
CA LEU A 148 9.87 23.16 5.97
C LEU A 148 11.00 22.64 5.07
N ARG A 149 12.22 23.13 5.28
CA ARG A 149 13.37 22.87 4.43
C ARG A 149 14.00 21.51 4.74
N ASP A 150 14.00 21.05 6.00
CA ASP A 150 14.33 19.64 6.31
C ASP A 150 13.36 18.70 5.60
N LEU A 151 12.07 19.00 5.66
CA LEU A 151 11.03 18.19 5.04
C LEU A 151 11.12 18.20 3.50
N ALA A 152 11.35 19.37 2.91
CA ALA A 152 11.63 19.51 1.49
C ALA A 152 12.90 18.74 1.10
N GLY A 153 13.94 18.77 1.94
CA GLY A 153 15.18 18.06 1.70
C GLY A 153 14.98 16.54 1.61
N ARG A 154 14.14 15.99 2.48
CA ARG A 154 13.75 14.56 2.45
C ARG A 154 13.03 14.19 1.16
N ILE A 155 12.12 15.04 0.67
CA ILE A 155 11.39 14.81 -0.58
C ILE A 155 12.33 14.93 -1.79
N LEU A 156 13.21 15.92 -1.80
CA LEU A 156 14.17 16.17 -2.89
C LEU A 156 15.38 15.21 -2.86
N GLY A 157 15.53 14.41 -1.81
CA GLY A 157 16.70 13.54 -1.62
C GLY A 157 18.00 14.33 -1.42
N LYS A 158 17.93 15.56 -0.91
CA LYS A 158 19.07 16.45 -0.68
C LYS A 158 19.01 17.02 0.73
N THR A 159 20.14 17.07 1.42
CA THR A 159 20.25 17.83 2.66
C THR A 159 20.27 19.31 2.32
N LEU A 160 19.19 20.02 2.62
CA LEU A 160 19.10 21.45 2.44
C LEU A 160 19.60 22.11 3.74
N GLU A 161 20.71 22.84 3.67
CA GLU A 161 21.26 23.58 4.82
C GLU A 161 20.28 24.65 5.30
N GLU A 162 20.12 24.80 6.61
CA GLU A 162 19.30 25.85 7.21
C GLU A 162 19.82 27.23 6.83
N TRP A 163 18.89 28.17 6.61
CA TRP A 163 19.28 29.55 6.38
C TRP A 163 19.69 30.20 7.70
N PRO A 164 20.84 30.91 7.74
CA PRO A 164 21.40 31.44 8.98
C PRO A 164 20.61 32.64 9.53
N GLU A 165 19.71 33.23 8.76
CA GLU A 165 18.95 34.39 9.20
C GLU A 165 17.85 34.01 10.21
N GLU A 166 17.81 34.70 11.37
CA GLU A 166 16.83 34.47 12.43
C GLU A 166 15.36 34.59 11.99
N GLU A 167 15.10 35.32 10.91
CA GLU A 167 13.77 35.50 10.33
C GLU A 167 13.17 34.16 9.83
N TYR A 168 14.03 33.23 9.39
CA TYR A 168 13.60 31.92 8.89
C TYR A 168 13.44 30.85 9.97
N HIS A 169 13.85 31.16 11.21
CA HIS A 169 13.64 30.31 12.39
C HIS A 169 12.33 30.63 13.13
N ARG A 170 11.69 31.74 12.81
CA ARG A 170 10.41 32.12 13.42
C ARG A 170 9.28 31.75 12.46
N PRO A 171 8.14 31.24 12.97
CA PRO A 171 6.96 31.09 12.14
C PRO A 171 6.60 32.44 11.53
N ILE A 172 6.42 32.49 10.22
CA ILE A 172 5.94 33.69 9.56
C ILE A 172 4.53 33.90 10.08
N GLU A 173 4.33 34.90 10.94
CA GLU A 173 2.99 35.33 11.34
C GLU A 173 2.20 35.50 10.05
N ALA A 174 1.14 34.70 9.90
CA ALA A 174 0.23 34.85 8.79
C ALA A 174 -0.27 36.28 8.86
N LYS A 175 0.29 37.18 8.05
CA LYS A 175 -0.25 38.51 7.86
C LYS A 175 -1.74 38.25 7.62
N PRO A 176 -2.65 38.74 8.48
CA PRO A 176 -4.07 38.56 8.22
C PRO A 176 -4.24 39.01 6.79
N LYS A 177 -4.73 38.12 5.91
CA LYS A 177 -5.00 38.44 4.49
C LYS A 177 -5.53 39.85 4.52
N ALA A 178 -4.74 40.79 4.01
CA ALA A 178 -4.95 42.22 4.24
C ALA A 178 -6.45 42.42 4.09
N SER A 179 -7.12 42.80 5.19
CA SER A 179 -8.56 42.95 5.21
C SER A 179 -8.87 43.76 3.98
N THR A 180 -9.39 43.12 2.94
CA THR A 180 -9.61 43.76 1.66
C THR A 180 -10.53 44.90 2.03
N SER A 181 -10.01 46.12 2.00
CA SER A 181 -10.75 47.30 2.41
C SER A 181 -12.10 47.18 1.71
N PHE A 182 -13.22 47.42 2.39
CA PHE A 182 -14.54 47.30 1.75
C PHE A 182 -14.58 48.00 0.37
N LEU A 183 -13.77 49.04 0.20
CA LEU A 183 -13.48 49.75 -1.04
C LEU A 183 -12.90 48.87 -2.17
N ASP A 184 -11.93 47.99 -1.90
CA ASP A 184 -11.31 47.12 -2.90
C ASP A 184 -12.26 46.04 -3.42
N THR A 185 -13.14 45.55 -2.53
CA THR A 185 -14.18 44.56 -2.90
C THR A 185 -15.28 45.20 -3.75
N VAL A 186 -15.65 46.45 -3.45
CA VAL A 186 -16.61 47.23 -4.25
C VAL A 186 -16.04 47.57 -5.63
N LEU A 187 -14.76 47.99 -5.70
CA LEU A 187 -14.06 48.30 -6.94
C LEU A 187 -13.88 47.07 -7.86
N GLN A 188 -13.59 45.89 -7.30
CA GLN A 188 -13.49 44.66 -8.10
C GLN A 188 -14.84 44.17 -8.61
N LYS A 189 -15.92 44.34 -7.83
CA LYS A 189 -17.27 43.91 -8.23
C LYS A 189 -17.91 44.86 -9.25
N SER A 190 -17.44 46.10 -9.35
CA SER A 190 -17.93 47.11 -10.31
C SER A 190 -17.15 47.17 -11.63
N ALA A 191 -16.10 46.38 -11.82
CA ALA A 191 -15.35 46.33 -13.08
C ALA A 191 -16.20 45.91 -14.30
N GLY A 192 -17.38 45.30 -14.07
CA GLY A 192 -18.38 44.98 -15.09
C GLY A 192 -19.45 46.04 -15.35
N THR A 193 -19.56 47.09 -14.52
CA THR A 193 -20.63 48.11 -14.58
C THR A 193 -20.06 49.53 -14.61
N ASN A 194 -19.12 49.78 -15.52
CA ASN A 194 -18.51 51.11 -15.70
C ASN A 194 -19.54 52.22 -16.02
N ASN A 195 -20.72 51.89 -16.54
CA ASN A 195 -21.75 52.88 -16.87
C ASN A 195 -22.48 53.43 -15.64
N GLU A 196 -22.73 52.62 -14.62
CA GLU A 196 -23.45 53.06 -13.40
C GLU A 196 -22.56 53.93 -12.52
N LEU A 197 -21.27 53.61 -12.41
CA LEU A 197 -20.32 54.47 -11.69
C LEU A 197 -20.14 55.82 -12.40
N VAL A 198 -20.11 55.81 -13.73
CA VAL A 198 -20.01 57.05 -14.51
C VAL A 198 -21.27 57.91 -14.39
N SER A 199 -22.47 57.33 -14.30
CA SER A 199 -23.69 58.10 -14.05
C SER A 199 -23.71 58.69 -12.63
N ILE A 200 -23.35 57.90 -11.62
CA ILE A 200 -23.30 58.37 -10.22
C ILE A 200 -22.26 59.50 -10.05
N LEU A 201 -21.10 59.40 -10.72
CA LEU A 201 -20.09 60.45 -10.70
C LEU A 201 -20.50 61.71 -11.46
N LYS A 202 -21.33 61.58 -12.50
CA LYS A 202 -21.91 62.73 -13.21
C LYS A 202 -22.99 63.41 -12.37
N ASP A 203 -23.87 62.64 -11.74
CA ASP A 203 -24.90 63.18 -10.83
C ASP A 203 -24.26 63.91 -9.65
N LEU A 204 -23.20 63.33 -9.04
CA LEU A 204 -22.44 64.02 -7.98
C LEU A 204 -21.74 65.29 -8.47
N ARG A 205 -21.24 65.31 -9.71
CA ARG A 205 -20.63 66.50 -10.30
C ARG A 205 -21.67 67.59 -10.50
N ASP A 206 -22.84 67.24 -11.00
CA ASP A 206 -23.89 68.20 -11.32
C ASP A 206 -24.48 68.81 -10.03
N GLU A 207 -24.65 68.01 -8.95
CA GLU A 207 -25.00 68.51 -7.60
C GLU A 207 -23.94 69.46 -7.02
N LEU A 208 -22.65 69.14 -7.20
CA LEU A 208 -21.55 70.00 -6.75
C LEU A 208 -21.44 71.30 -7.56
N GLU A 209 -21.80 71.28 -8.84
CA GLU A 209 -21.88 72.49 -9.67
C GLU A 209 -23.10 73.34 -9.32
N GLU A 210 -24.21 72.74 -8.88
CA GLU A 210 -25.40 73.44 -8.41
C GLU A 210 -25.14 74.17 -7.09
N ILE A 211 -24.38 73.55 -6.17
CA ILE A 211 -23.94 74.18 -4.91
C ILE A 211 -22.90 75.31 -5.15
N ARG A 212 -22.21 75.32 -6.30
CA ARG A 212 -21.21 76.34 -6.65
C ARG A 212 -21.80 77.58 -7.33
N LYS A 213 -23.11 77.64 -7.56
CA LYS A 213 -23.83 78.81 -8.08
C LYS A 213 -24.56 79.55 -6.97
#